data_AF-A0A950AG69-F1
#
_entry.id   AF-A0A950AG69-F1
#
_cell.length_a   1.000
_cell.length_b   1.000
_cell.length_c   1.000
_cell.angle_alpha   90.00
_cell.angle_beta   90.00
_cell.angle_gamma   90.00
#
_symmetry.space_group_name_H-M   'P 1'
#
loop_
_entity.id
_entity.type
_entity.pdbx_description
1 polymer ?
#
loop_
_entity_poly.entity_id
_entity_poly.type
_entity_poly.pdbx_seq_one_letter_code
_entity_poly.pdbx_strand_id
1 'polypeptide(L)'
;MPGRMEELDSGPCLLRAPEICIEVLSPSNSQLQMAEKRALYFEAGASEFWICDLDGSMTFHLQGLEQSERSVLCPDFPTQV
;
A
#
# COMPACT_ATOMS: atom_id res chain seq x y z
N MET A 1 14.54 30.32 -13.49
CA MET A 1 13.13 29.90 -13.48
C MET A 1 13.00 28.67 -12.58
N PRO A 2 12.62 28.79 -11.31
CA PRO A 2 12.24 27.63 -10.53
C PRO A 2 10.71 27.54 -10.53
N GLY A 3 10.20 26.71 -11.44
CA GLY A 3 8.90 26.08 -11.23
C GLY A 3 9.12 24.96 -10.22
N ARG A 4 8.70 25.15 -8.99
CA ARG A 4 8.51 24.06 -8.04
C ARG A 4 7.11 24.23 -7.51
N MET A 5 6.21 23.39 -8.02
CA MET A 5 4.85 23.21 -7.56
C MET A 5 4.86 23.12 -6.03
N GLU A 6 4.51 24.20 -5.36
CA GLU A 6 3.89 24.17 -4.05
C GLU A 6 2.43 23.86 -4.34
N GLU A 7 1.87 22.84 -3.70
CA GLU A 7 0.43 22.55 -3.57
C GLU A 7 0.22 21.03 -3.58
N LEU A 8 0.37 20.40 -2.42
CA LEU A 8 -0.49 19.31 -1.93
C LEU A 8 -0.27 19.18 -0.40
N ASP A 9 -0.42 20.27 0.35
CA ASP A 9 -0.70 20.20 1.79
C ASP A 9 -2.21 20.36 1.98
N SER A 10 -2.94 19.35 1.54
CA SER A 10 -4.29 19.10 2.05
C SER A 10 -4.10 18.00 3.08
N GLY A 11 -4.27 18.34 4.36
CA GLY A 11 -4.23 17.36 5.47
C GLY A 11 -5.09 16.13 5.18
N PRO A 12 -4.88 14.99 5.89
CA PRO A 12 -5.33 13.68 5.44
C PRO A 12 -6.82 13.69 5.11
N CYS A 13 -7.14 13.60 3.82
CA CYS A 13 -8.51 13.57 3.30
C CYS A 13 -9.29 12.32 3.74
N LEU A 14 -8.65 11.41 4.45
CA LEU A 14 -9.18 10.12 4.87
C LEU A 14 -9.14 10.04 6.39
N LEU A 15 -10.31 10.17 7.04
CA LEU A 15 -10.50 9.91 8.48
C LEU A 15 -10.16 8.46 8.87
N ARG A 16 -10.14 7.56 7.88
CA ARG A 16 -9.84 6.13 7.99
C ARG A 16 -9.16 5.69 6.71
N ALA A 17 -8.20 4.77 6.78
CA ALA A 17 -7.66 4.13 5.59
C ALA A 17 -8.79 3.43 4.80
N PRO A 18 -8.66 3.34 3.47
CA PRO A 18 -9.49 2.46 2.66
C PRO A 18 -9.37 1.01 3.10
N GLU A 19 -10.30 0.15 2.69
CA GLU A 19 -10.25 -1.29 2.98
C GLU A 19 -9.00 -1.95 2.36
N ILE A 20 -8.56 -1.46 1.20
CA ILE A 20 -7.39 -1.94 0.48
C ILE A 20 -6.45 -0.76 0.21
N CYS A 21 -5.21 -0.87 0.68
CA CYS A 21 -4.12 0.05 0.36
C CYS A 21 -3.10 -0.66 -0.52
N ILE A 22 -2.67 -0.02 -1.61
CA ILE A 22 -1.68 -0.59 -2.53
C ILE A 22 -0.47 0.35 -2.58
N GLU A 23 0.71 -0.19 -2.32
CA GLU A 23 1.99 0.51 -2.43
C GLU A 23 2.81 -0.08 -3.57
N VAL A 24 3.30 0.79 -4.46
CA VAL A 24 4.22 0.39 -5.54
C VAL A 24 5.64 0.59 -5.06
N LEU A 25 6.48 -0.44 -5.16
CA LEU A 25 7.87 -0.36 -4.78
C LEU A 25 8.60 0.65 -5.65
N SER A 26 9.40 1.48 -4.99
CA SER A 26 10.41 2.29 -5.63
C SER A 26 11.78 1.73 -5.29
N PRO A 27 12.82 1.95 -6.10
CA PRO A 27 14.19 1.52 -5.81
C PRO A 27 14.74 2.04 -4.47
N SER A 28 14.11 3.08 -3.89
CA SER A 28 14.50 3.68 -2.62
C SER A 28 13.68 3.18 -1.43
N ASN A 29 12.70 2.31 -1.64
CA ASN A 29 11.88 1.76 -0.57
C ASN A 29 12.66 0.64 0.14
N SER A 30 12.76 0.72 1.46
CA SER A 30 13.31 -0.34 2.29
C SER A 30 12.20 -1.27 2.80
N GLN A 31 12.53 -2.54 3.07
CA GLN A 31 11.60 -3.48 3.69
C GLN A 31 11.05 -2.95 5.03
N LEU A 32 11.88 -2.24 5.79
CA LEU A 32 11.47 -1.60 7.04
C LEU A 32 10.39 -0.55 6.80
N GLN A 33 10.55 0.31 5.79
CA GLN A 33 9.57 1.33 5.46
C GLN A 33 8.22 0.71 5.01
N MET A 34 8.25 -0.42 4.31
CA MET A 34 7.02 -1.15 3.93
C MET A 34 6.33 -1.76 5.14
N ALA A 35 7.09 -2.31 6.09
CA ALA A 35 6.54 -2.85 7.33
C ALA A 35 5.90 -1.76 8.21
N GLU A 36 6.55 -0.59 8.31
CA GLU A 36 6.02 0.58 9.02
C GLU A 36 4.74 1.09 8.38
N LYS A 37 4.72 1.30 7.06
CA LYS A 37 3.51 1.71 6.32
C LYS A 37 2.37 0.72 6.53
N ARG A 38 2.65 -0.58 6.36
CA ARG A 38 1.66 -1.65 6.54
C ARG A 38 1.00 -1.56 7.92
N ALA A 39 1.81 -1.40 8.99
CA ALA A 39 1.29 -1.26 10.34
C ALA A 39 0.38 -0.03 10.46
N LEU A 40 0.82 1.13 9.98
CA LEU A 40 0.04 2.37 10.02
C LEU A 40 -1.30 2.26 9.27
N TYR A 41 -1.32 1.62 8.10
CA TYR A 41 -2.55 1.43 7.34
C TYR A 41 -3.53 0.49 8.04
N PHE A 42 -3.04 -0.60 8.64
CA PHE A 42 -3.89 -1.48 9.44
C PHE A 42 -4.43 -0.79 10.70
N GLU A 43 -3.61 -0.01 11.40
CA GLU A 43 -4.06 0.80 12.55
C GLU A 43 -5.09 1.86 12.12
N ALA A 44 -4.93 2.42 10.93
CA ALA A 44 -5.88 3.35 10.34
C ALA A 44 -7.14 2.67 9.78
N GLY A 45 -7.28 1.34 9.87
CA GLY A 45 -8.50 0.59 9.54
C GLY A 45 -8.51 -0.10 8.17
N ALA A 46 -7.37 -0.23 7.49
CA ALA A 46 -7.26 -1.07 6.30
C ALA A 46 -7.47 -2.55 6.65
N SER A 47 -8.07 -3.30 5.74
CA SER A 47 -8.23 -4.75 5.84
C SER A 47 -7.13 -5.49 5.07
N GLU A 48 -6.67 -4.90 3.97
CA GLU A 48 -5.61 -5.45 3.14
C GLU A 48 -4.59 -4.37 2.74
N PHE A 49 -3.32 -4.78 2.70
CA PHE A 49 -2.20 -3.96 2.24
C PHE A 49 -1.44 -4.74 1.17
N TRP A 50 -1.35 -4.21 -0.03
CA TRP A 50 -0.72 -4.89 -1.16
C TRP A 50 0.56 -4.16 -1.57
N ILE A 51 1.56 -4.93 -1.97
CA ILE A 51 2.81 -4.42 -2.49
C ILE A 51 2.91 -4.84 -3.96
N CYS A 52 3.11 -3.88 -4.85
CA CYS A 52 3.42 -4.13 -6.25
C CYS A 52 4.91 -3.90 -6.46
N ASP A 53 5.64 -4.94 -6.87
CA ASP A 53 7.05 -4.83 -7.24
C ASP A 53 7.21 -4.20 -8.64
N LEU A 54 8.42 -3.77 -8.97
CA LEU A 54 8.76 -3.14 -10.25
C LEU A 54 8.58 -4.07 -11.46
N ASP A 55 8.57 -5.38 -11.24
CA ASP A 55 8.27 -6.40 -12.26
C ASP A 55 6.77 -6.74 -12.37
N GLY A 56 5.93 -5.99 -11.64
CA GLY A 56 4.49 -6.19 -11.58
C GLY A 56 4.04 -7.25 -10.58
N SER A 57 4.95 -7.95 -9.89
CA SER A 57 4.60 -8.98 -8.91
C SER A 57 3.83 -8.39 -7.73
N MET A 58 2.72 -9.02 -7.36
CA MET A 58 1.85 -8.57 -6.28
C MET A 58 2.05 -9.43 -5.03
N THR A 59 2.25 -8.77 -3.89
CA THR A 59 2.27 -9.40 -2.56
C THR A 59 1.09 -8.89 -1.75
N PHE A 60 0.27 -9.80 -1.22
CA PHE A 60 -0.91 -9.45 -0.44
C PHE A 60 -0.65 -9.65 1.06
N HIS A 61 -0.96 -8.64 1.86
CA HIS A 61 -0.96 -8.71 3.32
C HIS A 61 -2.37 -8.48 3.83
N LEU A 62 -2.89 -9.41 4.63
CA LEU A 62 -4.21 -9.28 5.27
C LEU A 62 -4.02 -8.88 6.73
N GLN A 63 -4.97 -8.15 7.30
CA GLN A 63 -4.90 -7.78 8.72
C GLN A 63 -4.77 -9.05 9.60
N GLY A 64 -3.69 -9.15 10.37
CA GLY A 64 -3.40 -10.31 11.23
C GLY A 64 -2.65 -11.47 10.55
N LEU A 65 -2.35 -11.38 9.25
CA LEU A 65 -1.54 -12.35 8.52
C LEU A 65 -0.31 -11.69 7.90
N GLU A 66 0.82 -12.40 7.92
CA GLU A 66 2.05 -11.86 7.33
C GLU A 66 1.99 -11.81 5.82
N GLN A 67 1.42 -12.81 5.14
CA GLN A 67 1.29 -12.83 3.68
C GLN A 67 0.13 -13.75 3.27
N SER A 68 -0.51 -13.42 2.15
CA SER A 68 -1.55 -14.23 1.51
C SER A 68 -1.21 -14.42 0.03
N GLU A 69 -1.62 -15.56 -0.54
CA GLU A 69 -1.46 -15.84 -1.98
C GLU A 69 -2.41 -14.99 -2.84
N ARG A 70 -3.51 -14.51 -2.24
CA ARG A 70 -4.56 -13.74 -2.93
C ARG A 70 -5.26 -12.80 -1.97
N SER A 71 -5.90 -11.79 -2.53
CA SER A 71 -6.85 -10.94 -1.81
C SER A 71 -8.12 -11.72 -1.43
N VAL A 72 -8.69 -11.39 -0.27
CA VAL A 72 -10.00 -11.87 0.17
C VAL A 72 -11.10 -11.01 -0.44
N LEU A 73 -10.88 -9.68 -0.48
CA LEU A 73 -11.83 -8.71 -1.01
C LEU A 73 -11.87 -8.70 -2.56
N CYS A 74 -10.76 -9.02 -3.22
CA CYS A 74 -10.62 -9.04 -4.68
C CYS A 74 -9.95 -10.34 -5.17
N PRO A 75 -10.65 -11.48 -5.06
CA PRO A 75 -10.07 -12.81 -5.32
C PRO A 75 -9.61 -13.04 -6.76
N ASP A 76 -10.18 -12.32 -7.72
CA ASP A 76 -9.84 -12.41 -9.14
C ASP A 76 -8.74 -11.43 -9.56
N PHE A 77 -8.22 -10.62 -8.61
CA PHE A 77 -7.10 -9.72 -8.89
C PHE A 77 -5.85 -10.55 -9.19
N PRO A 78 -5.12 -10.25 -10.28
CA PRO A 78 -3.99 -11.08 -10.68
C PRO A 78 -2.83 -10.93 -9.69
N THR A 79 -2.02 -11.98 -9.56
CA THR A 79 -0.79 -11.97 -8.76
C THR A 79 0.37 -11.24 -9.46
N GLN A 80 0.15 -10.80 -10.71
CA GLN A 80 1.10 -10.01 -11.50
C GLN A 80 0.35 -9.11 -12.49
N VAL A 81 0.76 -7.84 -12.62
CA VAL A 81 0.15 -6.83 -13.50
C VAL A 81 1.06 -6.37 -14.64
#